data_AF-A0A938K8K1-F1
#
_entry.id   AF-A0A938K8K1-F1
#
_cell.length_a   1.000
_cell.length_b   1.000
_cell.length_c   1.000
_cell.angle_alpha   90.00
_cell.angle_beta   90.00
_cell.angle_gamma   90.00
#
_symmetry.space_group_name_H-M   'P 1'
#
loop_
_entity.id
_entity.type
_entity.pdbx_description
1 polymer ?
#
loop_
_entity_poly.entity_id
_entity_poly.type
_entity_poly.pdbx_seq_one_letter_code
_entity_poly.pdbx_strand_id
1 'polypeptide(L)'
;FTVREIPALPFATVGGRRVVVPYTNFYVVNGGVIVPVCGHAADDDVIALIAEWFPNREVVGLDVGEVLAYGGGGIHCITQQVPAVRR
;
A
#
# COMPACT_ATOMS: atom_id res chain seq x y z
N PHE A 1 10.98 18.14 -8.01
CA PHE A 1 10.10 17.09 -7.47
C PHE A 1 9.48 17.60 -6.17
N THR A 2 8.32 17.07 -5.78
CA THR A 2 7.70 17.37 -4.48
C THR A 2 7.90 16.16 -3.59
N VAL A 3 8.39 16.36 -2.37
CA VAL A 3 8.48 15.31 -1.37
C VAL A 3 7.18 15.31 -0.57
N ARG A 4 6.55 14.14 -0.46
CA ARG A 4 5.43 13.91 0.44
C ARG A 4 5.82 12.83 1.43
N GLU A 5 5.58 13.08 2.71
CA GLU A 5 5.97 12.18 3.79
C GLU A 5 4.78 11.31 4.20
N ILE A 6 5.04 10.05 4.52
CA ILE A 6 4.11 9.18 5.23
C ILE A 6 4.62 9.08 6.67
N PRO A 7 3.89 9.60 7.67
CA PRO A 7 4.41 9.76 9.04
C PRO A 7 4.46 8.43 9.82
N ALA A 8 3.97 7.33 9.26
CA ALA A 8 3.88 6.04 9.91
C ALA A 8 4.48 4.93 9.04
N LEU A 9 5.23 4.04 9.70
CA LEU A 9 5.70 2.78 9.13
C LEU A 9 5.05 1.62 9.90
N PRO A 10 3.95 1.05 9.38
CA PRO A 10 3.20 0.06 10.12
C PRO A 10 3.93 -1.29 10.04
N PHE A 11 3.61 -2.15 10.99
CA PHE A 11 4.18 -3.47 11.11
C PHE A 11 3.17 -4.42 11.75
N ALA A 12 3.31 -5.71 11.46
CA ALA A 12 2.58 -6.78 12.12
C ALA A 12 3.57 -7.73 12.82
N THR A 13 3.03 -8.59 13.70
CA THR A 13 3.82 -9.64 14.36
C THR A 13 3.31 -11.00 13.91
N VAL A 14 4.10 -11.72 13.12
CA VAL A 14 3.75 -13.04 12.56
C VAL A 14 4.74 -14.08 13.08
N GLY A 15 4.24 -15.13 13.73
CA GLY A 15 5.11 -16.19 14.27
C GLY A 15 6.20 -15.67 15.22
N GLY A 16 5.90 -14.64 16.01
CA GLY A 16 6.86 -14.00 16.92
C GLY A 16 7.88 -13.07 16.25
N ARG A 17 7.77 -12.84 14.94
CA ARG A 17 8.65 -11.94 14.17
C ARG A 17 7.90 -10.68 13.78
N ARG A 18 8.54 -9.53 13.96
CA ARG A 18 8.06 -8.25 13.43
C ARG A 18 8.32 -8.19 11.92
N VAL A 19 7.27 -7.92 11.15
CA VAL A 19 7.33 -7.74 9.69
C VAL A 19 6.79 -6.36 9.34
N VAL A 20 7.48 -5.66 8.45
CA VAL A 20 7.12 -4.28 8.07
C VAL A 20 6.13 -4.31 6.92
N VAL A 21 5.09 -3.50 6.99
CA VAL A 21 4.03 -3.41 5.98
C VAL A 21 4.04 -2.01 5.35
N PRO A 22 5.04 -1.65 4.55
CA PRO A 22 5.18 -0.27 4.12
C PRO A 22 3.99 0.14 3.23
N TYR A 23 3.22 1.16 3.63
CA TYR A 23 2.13 1.72 2.82
C TYR A 23 2.60 2.13 1.43
N THR A 24 3.87 2.53 1.28
CA THR A 24 4.51 2.86 0.00
C THR A 24 4.60 1.69 -0.97
N ASN A 25 4.35 0.46 -0.53
CA ASN A 25 4.24 -0.72 -1.39
C ASN A 25 2.83 -0.87 -1.98
N PHE A 26 2.08 0.23 -2.10
CA PHE A 26 0.82 0.30 -2.80
C PHE A 26 0.98 0.00 -4.30
N TYR A 27 -0.12 -0.40 -4.93
CA TYR A 27 -0.17 -0.62 -6.38
C TYR A 27 -1.20 0.29 -7.04
N VAL A 28 -0.82 0.94 -8.14
CA VAL A 28 -1.70 1.84 -8.91
C VAL A 28 -2.32 1.07 -10.06
N VAL A 29 -3.63 0.88 -10.01
CA VAL A 29 -4.44 0.21 -11.05
C VAL A 29 -5.13 1.24 -11.94
N ASN A 30 -5.93 0.81 -12.92
CA ASN A 30 -6.83 1.74 -13.61
C ASN A 30 -7.88 2.25 -12.62
N GLY A 31 -8.02 3.58 -12.49
CA GLY A 31 -9.01 4.21 -11.62
C GLY A 31 -8.77 4.08 -10.11
N GLY A 32 -7.73 3.39 -9.65
CA GLY A 32 -7.54 3.13 -8.22
C GLY A 32 -6.10 3.00 -7.74
N VAL A 33 -5.94 2.96 -6.41
CA VAL A 33 -4.69 2.65 -5.69
C VAL A 33 -5.01 1.68 -4.57
N ILE A 34 -4.31 0.54 -4.52
CA ILE A 34 -4.49 -0.49 -3.50
C ILE A 34 -3.33 -0.36 -2.51
N VAL A 35 -3.63 -0.02 -1.26
CA VAL A 35 -2.65 0.21 -0.19
C VAL A 35 -2.62 -1.01 0.74
N PRO A 36 -1.46 -1.64 0.99
CA PRO A 36 -1.39 -2.70 1.98
C PRO A 36 -1.60 -2.14 3.39
N VAL A 37 -2.46 -2.77 4.17
CA VAL A 37 -2.67 -2.46 5.59
C VAL A 37 -2.53 -3.71 6.45
N CYS A 38 -2.47 -3.53 7.78
CA CYS A 38 -2.33 -4.62 8.74
C CYS A 38 -3.00 -4.33 10.10
N GLY A 39 -4.03 -3.48 10.13
CA GLY A 39 -4.74 -3.09 11.36
C GLY A 39 -3.95 -2.11 12.23
N HIS A 40 -3.03 -1.35 11.66
CA HIS A 40 -2.29 -0.32 12.40
C HIS A 40 -3.20 0.88 12.66
N ALA A 41 -3.06 1.52 13.82
CA ALA A 41 -3.88 2.68 14.21
C ALA A 41 -3.78 3.91 13.27
N ALA A 42 -2.89 3.86 12.27
CA ALA A 42 -2.68 4.92 11.30
C ALA A 42 -3.15 4.53 9.89
N ASP A 43 -3.75 3.36 9.71
CA ASP A 43 -4.16 2.84 8.40
C ASP A 43 -5.11 3.83 7.71
N ASP A 44 -6.19 4.23 8.39
CA ASP A 44 -7.21 5.14 7.85
C ASP A 44 -6.64 6.53 7.53
N ASP A 45 -5.81 7.08 8.43
CA ASP A 45 -5.17 8.39 8.25
C ASP A 45 -4.22 8.39 7.04
N VAL A 46 -3.44 7.32 6.88
CA VAL A 46 -2.49 7.21 5.76
C VAL A 46 -3.22 6.91 4.45
N ILE A 47 -4.31 6.14 4.45
CA ILE A 47 -5.16 5.95 3.28
C ILE A 47 -5.74 7.30 2.83
N ALA A 48 -6.29 8.09 3.75
CA ALA A 48 -6.83 9.41 3.45
C ALA A 48 -5.74 10.34 2.87
N LEU A 49 -4.55 10.34 3.48
CA LEU A 49 -3.40 11.10 2.98
C LEU A 49 -3.02 10.66 1.55
N ILE A 50 -2.93 9.36 1.27
CA ILE A 50 -2.62 8.86 -0.08
C ILE A 50 -3.72 9.24 -1.07
N ALA A 51 -4.99 9.28 -0.66
CA ALA A 51 -6.09 9.70 -1.51
C ALA A 51 -5.93 11.15 -2.01
N GLU A 52 -5.43 12.06 -1.17
CA GLU A 52 -5.11 13.44 -1.59
C GLU A 52 -4.03 13.50 -2.69
N TRP A 53 -3.23 12.43 -2.85
CA TRP A 53 -2.14 12.37 -3.82
C TRP A 53 -2.63 11.83 -5.17
N PHE A 54 -3.79 11.16 -5.19
CA PHE A 54 -4.40 10.57 -6.37
C PHE A 54 -5.86 11.03 -6.53
N PRO A 55 -6.12 12.33 -6.77
CA PRO A 55 -7.47 12.92 -6.71
C PRO A 55 -8.49 12.35 -7.70
N ASN A 56 -8.05 11.63 -8.72
CA ASN A 56 -8.92 10.99 -9.73
C ASN A 56 -8.93 9.46 -9.60
N ARG A 57 -8.57 8.92 -8.43
CA ARG A 57 -8.51 7.48 -8.18
C ARG A 57 -9.14 7.16 -6.84
N GLU A 58 -9.81 6.02 -6.78
CA GLU A 58 -10.25 5.43 -5.51
C GLU A 58 -9.05 4.81 -4.79
N VAL A 59 -8.84 5.17 -3.53
CA VAL A 59 -7.78 4.57 -2.71
C VAL A 59 -8.41 3.61 -1.71
N VAL A 60 -7.98 2.34 -1.77
CA VAL A 60 -8.55 1.26 -0.98
C VAL A 60 -7.44 0.61 -0.15
N GLY A 61 -7.63 0.56 1.17
CA GLY A 61 -6.82 -0.26 2.07
C GLY A 61 -7.18 -1.73 1.93
N LEU A 62 -6.19 -2.59 1.74
CA LEU A 62 -6.37 -4.04 1.66
C LEU A 62 -5.61 -4.73 2.77
N ASP A 63 -6.34 -5.41 3.66
CA ASP A 63 -5.79 -6.14 4.81
C ASP A 63 -5.17 -7.48 4.40
N VAL A 64 -4.03 -7.37 3.71
CA VAL A 64 -3.18 -8.48 3.27
C VAL A 64 -1.72 -8.24 3.64
N GLY A 65 -1.43 -7.09 4.25
CA GLY A 65 -0.08 -6.63 4.49
C GLY A 65 0.73 -7.59 5.36
N GLU A 66 0.10 -8.17 6.39
CA GLU A 66 0.71 -9.18 7.24
C GLU A 66 1.21 -10.40 6.46
N VAL A 67 0.33 -10.99 5.64
CA VAL A 67 0.60 -12.21 4.86
C VAL A 67 1.72 -11.97 3.84
N LEU A 68 1.67 -10.85 3.13
CA LEU A 68 2.68 -10.52 2.12
C LEU A 68 4.03 -10.16 2.74
N ALA A 69 4.02 -9.40 3.84
CA ALA A 69 5.24 -9.00 4.54
C ALA A 69 5.96 -10.19 5.19
N TYR A 70 5.21 -11.21 5.66
CA TYR A 70 5.79 -12.46 6.12
C TYR A 70 6.55 -13.20 5.00
N GLY A 71 6.04 -13.14 3.76
CA GLY A 71 6.74 -13.62 2.57
C GLY A 71 7.90 -12.73 2.11
N GLY A 72 8.14 -11.58 2.76
CA GLY A 72 9.22 -10.65 2.44
C GLY A 72 8.86 -9.59 1.40
N GLY A 73 7.57 -9.35 1.12
CA GLY A 73 7.12 -8.39 0.11
C GLY A 73 5.84 -7.65 0.48
N GLY A 74 5.21 -7.03 -0.52
CA GLY A 74 3.90 -6.40 -0.42
C GLY A 74 3.17 -6.43 -1.77
N ILE A 75 2.08 -5.67 -1.88
CA ILE A 75 1.22 -5.69 -3.08
C ILE A 75 2.01 -5.31 -4.33
N HIS A 76 2.80 -4.23 -4.28
CA HIS A 76 3.61 -3.81 -5.42
C HIS A 76 4.57 -4.92 -5.89
N CYS A 77 5.23 -5.61 -4.96
CA CYS A 77 6.22 -6.64 -5.26
C CYS A 77 5.66 -7.87 -6.02
N ILE A 78 4.37 -8.15 -5.89
CA ILE A 78 3.71 -9.31 -6.51
C ILE A 78 2.85 -8.94 -7.73
N THR A 79 2.92 -7.68 -8.16
CA THR A 79 2.15 -7.16 -9.30
C THR A 79 3.08 -6.60 -10.37
N GLN A 80 2.61 -6.62 -11.62
CA GLN A 80 3.29 -5.95 -12.72
C GLN A 80 2.25 -5.34 -13.65
N GLN A 81 2.29 -4.02 -13.82
CA GLN A 81 1.42 -3.33 -14.77
C GLN A 81 1.86 -3.64 -16.21
N VAL A 82 0.88 -3.96 -17.05
CA VAL A 82 1.06 -4.07 -18.51
C VAL A 82 0.24 -2.95 -19.15
N PRO A 83 0.89 -1.92 -19.73
CA PRO A 83 0.17 -0.85 -20.40
C PRO A 83 -0.68 -1.37 -21.55
N ALA A 84 -1.89 -0.83 -21.70
CA ALA A 84 -2.69 -1.09 -22.88
C ALA A 84 -2.00 -0.52 -24.13
N VAL A 85 -1.89 -1.32 -25.18
CA VAL A 85 -1.43 -0.84 -26.48
C VAL A 85 -2.53 0.06 -27.07
N ARG A 86 -2.17 1.30 -27.45
CA ARG A 86 -3.08 2.15 -28.23
C ARG A 86 -3.33 1.47 -29.57
N ARG A 87 -4.59 1.21 -29.90
CA ARG A 87 -4.98 0.84 -31.26
C ARG A 87 -4.95 2.05 -32.17
#